data_AF-A0A1W9W579-F1
#
_entry.id   AF-A0A1W9W579-F1
#
_cell.length_a   1.000
_cell.length_b   1.000
_cell.length_c   1.000
_cell.angle_alpha   90.00
_cell.angle_beta   90.00
_cell.angle_gamma   90.00
#
_symmetry.space_group_name_H-M   'P 1'
#
loop_
_entity.id
_entity.type
_entity.pdbx_description
1 polymer ?
#
loop_
_entity_poly.entity_id
_entity_poly.type
_entity_poly.pdbx_seq_one_letter_code
_entity_poly.pdbx_strand_id
1 'polypeptide(L)'
;MERKKIKRMIIAIALIGTFFIFGTETKKAQAAYIDDAAFNAIVSGFYQGSGEYSAAVSYYYNDWEYCYDEYVAFDAARVAAYNSALYASYSSANYAYDAYVAALDAYAYLDSATNYAYDAWYYQSYDSYALSLYYGGLAAQSLAYAQYYAAYLY
;
A
#
# COMPACT_ATOMS: atom_id res chain seq x y z
N MET A 1 -11.13 -22.72 3.56
CA MET A 1 -10.83 -22.03 2.29
C MET A 1 -9.66 -22.73 1.61
N GLU A 2 -9.76 -23.12 0.33
CA GLU A 2 -8.71 -23.92 -0.35
C GLU A 2 -7.43 -23.11 -0.60
N ARG A 3 -6.26 -23.65 -0.23
CA ARG A 3 -4.91 -23.07 -0.42
C ARG A 3 -4.66 -22.50 -1.82
N LYS A 4 -5.23 -23.11 -2.87
CA LYS A 4 -5.10 -22.64 -4.26
C LYS A 4 -5.81 -21.31 -4.52
N LYS A 5 -6.91 -21.03 -3.81
CA LYS A 5 -7.68 -19.78 -3.98
C LYS A 5 -6.95 -18.58 -3.36
N ILE A 6 -6.36 -18.78 -2.18
CA ILE A 6 -5.56 -17.75 -1.49
C ILE A 6 -4.34 -17.35 -2.33
N LYS A 7 -3.59 -18.34 -2.88
CA LYS A 7 -2.46 -18.08 -3.78
C LYS A 7 -2.85 -17.23 -4.99
N ARG A 8 -4.01 -17.50 -5.60
CA ARG A 8 -4.50 -16.75 -6.76
C ARG A 8 -4.91 -15.33 -6.39
N MET A 9 -5.47 -15.11 -5.20
CA MET A 9 -5.82 -13.77 -4.73
C MET A 9 -4.58 -12.92 -4.47
N ILE A 10 -3.58 -13.44 -3.75
CA ILE A 10 -2.35 -12.68 -3.43
C ILE A 10 -1.57 -12.35 -4.70
N ILE A 11 -1.43 -13.32 -5.61
CA ILE A 11 -0.81 -13.09 -6.93
C ILE A 11 -1.61 -12.06 -7.73
N ALA A 12 -2.94 -12.05 -7.64
CA ALA A 12 -3.76 -11.05 -8.30
C ALA A 12 -3.58 -9.65 -7.69
N ILE A 13 -3.49 -9.51 -6.37
CA ILE A 13 -3.25 -8.22 -5.69
C ILE A 13 -1.86 -7.67 -6.04
N ALA A 14 -0.83 -8.51 -5.97
CA ALA A 14 0.53 -8.15 -6.39
C ALA A 14 0.59 -7.80 -7.89
N LEU A 15 -0.11 -8.56 -8.76
CA LEU A 15 -0.19 -8.27 -10.19
C LEU A 15 -0.98 -7.01 -10.50
N ILE A 16 -2.03 -6.68 -9.74
CA ILE A 16 -2.77 -5.42 -9.86
C ILE A 16 -1.86 -4.26 -9.51
N GLY A 17 -1.12 -4.34 -8.39
CA GLY A 17 -0.10 -3.36 -8.03
C GLY A 17 0.99 -3.20 -9.09
N THR A 18 1.42 -4.32 -9.70
CA THR A 18 2.42 -4.30 -10.78
C THR A 18 1.86 -3.77 -12.11
N PHE A 19 0.60 -4.04 -12.45
CA PHE A 19 -0.05 -3.56 -13.67
C PHE A 19 -0.16 -2.03 -13.70
N PHE A 20 -0.38 -1.40 -12.54
CA PHE A 20 -0.42 0.06 -12.44
C PHE A 20 0.97 0.71 -12.61
N ILE A 21 2.06 0.02 -12.28
CA ILE A 21 3.44 0.52 -12.46
C ILE A 21 3.84 0.61 -13.95
N PHE A 22 3.33 -0.31 -14.79
CA PHE A 22 3.74 -0.42 -16.21
C PHE A 22 2.70 0.14 -17.21
N GLY A 23 1.47 0.39 -16.79
CA GLY A 23 0.37 0.80 -17.68
C GLY A 23 0.19 2.32 -17.85
N THR A 24 0.72 3.14 -16.94
CA THR A 24 0.58 4.60 -17.01
C THR A 24 1.86 5.19 -17.58
N GLU A 25 1.87 5.55 -18.86
CA GLU A 25 2.75 6.61 -19.35
C GLU A 25 2.41 7.88 -18.55
N THR A 26 3.07 8.12 -17.41
CA THR A 26 2.90 9.35 -16.62
C THR A 26 3.47 10.49 -17.44
N LYS A 27 2.65 11.04 -18.34
CA LYS A 27 2.96 12.23 -19.13
C LYS A 27 2.89 13.41 -18.17
N LYS A 28 4.06 13.89 -17.72
CA LYS A 28 4.19 15.08 -16.88
C LYS A 28 3.44 16.26 -17.50
N ALA A 29 2.25 16.59 -16.98
CA ALA A 29 1.39 17.63 -17.53
C ALA A 29 1.00 18.63 -16.42
N GLN A 30 1.62 19.81 -16.47
CA GLN A 30 1.25 21.14 -15.95
C GLN A 30 0.77 21.33 -14.48
N ALA A 31 0.40 20.29 -13.74
CA ALA A 31 0.16 20.29 -12.30
C ALA A 31 1.24 19.45 -11.61
N ALA A 32 2.47 19.99 -11.52
CA ALA A 32 3.70 19.25 -11.20
C ALA A 32 3.61 18.29 -10.00
N TYR A 33 2.77 18.60 -9.00
CA TYR A 33 2.65 17.81 -7.78
C TYR A 33 1.61 16.68 -7.85
N ILE A 34 0.63 16.70 -8.76
CA ILE A 34 -0.35 15.59 -8.84
C ILE A 34 0.30 14.31 -9.39
N ASP A 35 1.21 14.46 -10.35
CA ASP A 35 1.99 13.34 -10.89
C ASP A 35 2.91 12.74 -9.81
N ASP A 36 3.53 13.58 -8.99
CA ASP A 36 4.34 13.14 -7.85
C ASP A 36 3.48 12.43 -6.79
N ALA A 37 2.24 12.90 -6.57
CA ALA A 37 1.29 12.23 -5.69
C ALA A 37 0.92 10.84 -6.21
N ALA A 38 0.61 10.71 -7.51
CA ALA A 38 0.32 9.43 -8.16
C ALA A 38 1.51 8.48 -8.06
N PHE A 39 2.72 8.96 -8.37
CA PHE A 39 3.94 8.17 -8.27
C PHE A 39 4.17 7.65 -6.84
N ASN A 40 4.03 8.50 -5.83
CA ASN A 40 4.21 8.07 -4.44
C ASN A 40 3.12 7.09 -3.98
N ALA A 41 1.88 7.22 -4.46
CA ALA A 41 0.84 6.23 -4.21
C ALA A 41 1.15 4.88 -4.86
N ILE A 42 1.77 4.87 -6.03
CA ILE A 42 2.27 3.66 -6.71
C ILE A 42 3.40 3.00 -5.93
N VAL A 43 4.39 3.78 -5.51
CA VAL A 43 5.50 3.28 -4.68
C VAL A 43 4.98 2.71 -3.35
N SER A 44 4.03 3.40 -2.73
CA SER A 44 3.37 2.90 -1.52
C SER A 44 2.67 1.57 -1.76
N GLY A 45 1.90 1.45 -2.85
CA GLY A 45 1.23 0.20 -3.23
C GLY A 45 2.18 -0.96 -3.49
N PHE A 46 3.34 -0.70 -4.08
CA PHE A 46 4.40 -1.71 -4.26
C PHE A 46 4.88 -2.26 -2.90
N TYR A 47 5.26 -1.38 -1.99
CA TYR A 47 5.75 -1.79 -0.67
C TYR A 47 4.65 -2.45 0.18
N GLN A 48 3.42 -1.96 0.10
CA GLN A 48 2.26 -2.57 0.75
C GLN A 48 2.06 -4.02 0.25
N GLY A 49 2.09 -4.23 -1.07
CA GLY A 49 2.01 -5.59 -1.64
C GLY A 49 3.20 -6.47 -1.26
N SER A 50 4.40 -5.91 -1.14
CA SER A 50 5.57 -6.63 -0.62
C SER A 50 5.40 -7.05 0.84
N GLY A 51 4.77 -6.21 1.67
CA GLY A 51 4.45 -6.54 3.05
C GLY A 51 3.46 -7.70 3.16
N GLU A 52 2.36 -7.66 2.41
CA GLU A 52 1.40 -8.77 2.33
C GLU A 52 2.04 -10.07 1.81
N TYR A 53 2.98 -9.96 0.88
CA TYR A 53 3.74 -11.11 0.42
C TYR A 53 4.56 -11.72 1.55
N SER A 54 5.35 -10.93 2.29
CA SER A 54 6.13 -11.41 3.44
C SER A 54 5.22 -12.01 4.52
N ALA A 55 4.08 -11.38 4.79
CA ALA A 55 3.06 -11.92 5.68
C ALA A 55 2.59 -13.32 5.22
N ALA A 56 2.33 -13.50 3.94
CA ALA A 56 1.92 -14.79 3.39
C ALA A 56 3.02 -15.86 3.48
N VAL A 57 4.29 -15.46 3.33
CA VAL A 57 5.46 -16.32 3.50
C VAL A 57 5.59 -16.75 4.97
N SER A 58 5.46 -15.80 5.92
CA SER A 58 5.44 -16.06 7.36
C SER A 58 4.42 -17.15 7.70
N TYR A 59 3.17 -16.98 7.26
CA TYR A 59 2.11 -17.96 7.53
C TYR A 59 2.36 -19.33 6.88
N TYR A 60 2.93 -19.35 5.67
CA TYR A 60 3.16 -20.59 4.94
C TYR A 60 4.27 -21.44 5.56
N TYR A 61 5.37 -20.80 5.96
CA TYR A 61 6.52 -21.48 6.56
C TYR A 61 6.49 -21.51 8.09
N ASN A 62 5.51 -20.83 8.70
CA ASN A 62 5.43 -20.61 10.14
C ASN A 62 6.73 -20.01 10.70
N ASP A 63 7.23 -19.00 10.00
CA ASP A 63 8.48 -18.31 10.30
C ASP A 63 8.21 -16.83 10.52
N TRP A 64 8.20 -16.45 11.81
CA TRP A 64 7.83 -15.12 12.25
C TRP A 64 8.85 -14.06 11.84
N GLU A 65 10.07 -14.41 11.42
CA GLU A 65 11.04 -13.43 10.93
C GLU A 65 10.51 -12.69 9.68
N TYR A 66 9.68 -13.35 8.86
CA TYR A 66 9.04 -12.68 7.73
C TYR A 66 7.98 -11.64 8.14
N CYS A 67 7.51 -11.63 9.40
CA CYS A 67 6.70 -10.52 9.93
C CYS A 67 7.55 -9.27 10.17
N TYR A 68 8.86 -9.41 10.40
CA TYR A 68 9.76 -8.25 10.43
C TYR A 68 9.95 -7.66 9.04
N ASP A 69 10.09 -8.51 8.01
CA ASP A 69 10.14 -8.06 6.62
C ASP A 69 8.82 -7.38 6.20
N GLU A 70 7.68 -7.89 6.66
CA GLU A 70 6.37 -7.24 6.52
C GLU A 70 6.35 -5.86 7.16
N TYR A 71 6.82 -5.74 8.41
CA TYR A 71 6.95 -4.45 9.12
C TYR A 71 7.78 -3.44 8.33
N VAL A 72 8.97 -3.84 7.86
CA VAL A 72 9.86 -2.96 7.08
C VAL A 72 9.18 -2.49 5.80
N ALA A 73 8.49 -3.39 5.10
CA ALA A 73 7.76 -3.05 3.89
C ALA A 73 6.58 -2.11 4.18
N PHE A 74 5.79 -2.35 5.22
CA PHE A 74 4.69 -1.46 5.59
C PHE A 74 5.15 -0.08 6.06
N ASP A 75 6.28 0.04 6.77
CA ASP A 75 6.83 1.36 7.13
C ASP A 75 7.27 2.14 5.88
N ALA A 76 7.93 1.48 4.92
CA ALA A 76 8.28 2.10 3.64
C ALA A 76 7.02 2.53 2.86
N ALA A 77 5.97 1.69 2.85
CA ALA A 77 4.70 2.02 2.24
C ALA A 77 4.04 3.23 2.91
N ARG A 78 4.04 3.28 4.25
CA ARG A 78 3.47 4.36 5.06
C ARG A 78 4.13 5.70 4.73
N VAL A 79 5.46 5.74 4.66
CA VAL A 79 6.21 6.94 4.30
C VAL A 79 5.85 7.41 2.89
N ALA A 80 5.75 6.49 1.92
CA ALA A 80 5.34 6.84 0.57
C ALA A 80 3.89 7.33 0.48
N ALA A 81 2.96 6.75 1.25
CA ALA A 81 1.58 7.22 1.33
C ALA A 81 1.48 8.64 1.88
N TYR A 82 2.25 8.95 2.93
CA TYR A 82 2.34 10.30 3.47
C TYR A 82 2.87 11.30 2.44
N ASN A 83 3.93 10.93 1.70
CA ASN A 83 4.45 11.79 0.63
C ASN A 83 3.42 12.01 -0.48
N SER A 84 2.64 10.98 -0.84
CA SER A 84 1.53 11.11 -1.80
C SER A 84 0.51 12.14 -1.34
N ALA A 85 0.09 12.07 -0.08
CA ALA A 85 -0.81 13.06 0.52
C ALA A 85 -0.19 14.47 0.49
N LEU A 86 1.08 14.60 0.85
CA LEU A 86 1.78 15.89 0.87
C LEU A 86 1.78 16.54 -0.53
N TYR A 87 2.15 15.78 -1.57
CA TYR A 87 2.16 16.27 -2.94
C TYR A 87 0.75 16.59 -3.46
N ALA A 88 -0.24 15.76 -3.13
CA ALA A 88 -1.63 16.05 -3.47
C ALA A 88 -2.11 17.36 -2.84
N SER A 89 -1.71 17.66 -1.59
CA SER A 89 -2.05 18.90 -0.90
C SER A 89 -1.46 20.17 -1.55
N TYR A 90 -0.34 20.03 -2.27
CA TYR A 90 0.31 21.12 -2.99
C TYR A 90 -0.22 21.30 -4.41
N SER A 91 -1.03 20.35 -4.89
CA SER A 91 -1.58 20.38 -6.23
C SER A 91 -2.84 21.23 -6.30
N SER A 92 -2.98 21.95 -7.41
CA SER A 92 -4.22 22.63 -7.80
C SER A 92 -5.04 21.85 -8.83
N ALA A 93 -4.64 20.60 -9.13
CA ALA A 93 -5.37 19.74 -10.05
C ALA A 93 -6.79 19.44 -9.55
N ASN A 94 -7.71 19.23 -10.49
CA ASN A 94 -9.02 18.70 -10.15
C ASN A 94 -8.84 17.33 -9.45
N TYR A 95 -9.57 17.11 -8.35
CA TYR A 95 -9.48 15.91 -7.49
C TYR A 95 -8.20 15.78 -6.65
N ALA A 96 -7.34 16.80 -6.59
CA ALA A 96 -6.19 16.82 -5.67
C ALA A 96 -6.60 16.61 -4.19
N TYR A 97 -7.75 17.17 -3.79
CA TYR A 97 -8.28 16.97 -2.45
C TYR A 97 -8.71 15.52 -2.20
N ASP A 98 -9.38 14.88 -3.15
CA ASP A 98 -9.81 13.49 -3.03
C ASP A 98 -8.60 12.53 -3.01
N ALA A 99 -7.57 12.82 -3.83
CA ALA A 99 -6.29 12.10 -3.78
C ALA A 99 -5.60 12.26 -2.42
N TYR A 100 -5.60 13.47 -1.85
CA TYR A 100 -5.05 13.76 -0.53
C TYR A 100 -5.76 12.97 0.57
N VAL A 101 -7.10 12.98 0.61
CA VAL A 101 -7.89 12.26 1.61
C VAL A 101 -7.61 10.75 1.51
N ALA A 102 -7.66 10.19 0.31
CA ALA A 102 -7.41 8.76 0.10
C ALA A 102 -5.98 8.35 0.49
N ALA A 103 -4.98 9.19 0.19
CA ALA A 103 -3.59 8.94 0.58
C ALA A 103 -3.38 9.04 2.10
N LEU A 104 -4.08 9.94 2.80
CA LEU A 104 -4.05 10.02 4.26
C LEU A 104 -4.73 8.82 4.94
N ASP A 105 -5.86 8.36 4.40
CA ASP A 105 -6.51 7.14 4.88
C ASP A 105 -5.56 5.94 4.72
N ALA A 106 -4.91 5.82 3.56
CA ALA A 106 -3.88 4.81 3.34
C ALA A 106 -2.74 4.91 4.35
N TYR A 107 -2.23 6.12 4.62
CA TYR A 107 -1.20 6.35 5.63
C TYR A 107 -1.63 5.85 7.02
N ALA A 108 -2.85 6.17 7.46
CA ALA A 108 -3.34 5.78 8.79
C ALA A 108 -3.51 4.25 8.91
N TYR A 109 -4.00 3.60 7.85
CA TYR A 109 -4.08 2.14 7.82
C TYR A 109 -2.70 1.49 7.78
N LEU A 110 -1.73 2.03 7.02
CA LEU A 110 -0.36 1.51 6.99
C LEU A 110 0.38 1.72 8.30
N ASP A 111 0.12 2.82 9.02
CA ASP A 111 0.65 3.03 10.38
C ASP A 111 0.16 1.93 11.34
N SER A 112 -1.14 1.62 11.29
CA SER A 112 -1.72 0.51 12.05
C SER A 112 -1.12 -0.84 11.63
N ALA A 113 -1.05 -1.11 10.31
CA ALA A 113 -0.50 -2.35 9.77
C ALA A 113 0.96 -2.57 10.18
N THR A 114 1.77 -1.50 10.14
CA THR A 114 3.18 -1.50 10.55
C THR A 114 3.32 -1.89 12.02
N ASN A 115 2.56 -1.24 12.91
CA ASN A 115 2.59 -1.53 14.35
C ASN A 115 2.19 -2.98 14.64
N TYR A 116 1.12 -3.47 13.99
CA TYR A 116 0.68 -4.85 14.18
C TYR A 116 1.64 -5.89 13.59
N ALA A 117 2.31 -5.59 12.48
CA ALA A 117 3.35 -6.46 11.92
C ALA A 117 4.55 -6.58 12.87
N TYR A 118 4.96 -5.47 13.48
CA TYR A 118 6.00 -5.48 14.52
C TYR A 118 5.58 -6.32 15.73
N ASP A 119 4.35 -6.13 16.24
CA ASP A 119 3.82 -6.92 17.35
C ASP A 119 3.71 -8.40 17.00
N ALA A 120 3.32 -8.73 15.76
CA ALA A 120 3.27 -10.10 15.28
C ALA A 120 4.64 -10.76 15.29
N TRP A 121 5.69 -10.05 14.85
CA TRP A 121 7.07 -10.54 14.92
C TRP A 121 7.55 -10.67 16.37
N TYR A 122 7.41 -9.61 17.17
CA TYR A 122 8.00 -9.53 18.51
C TYR A 122 7.31 -10.48 19.50
N TYR A 123 5.97 -10.56 19.47
CA TYR A 123 5.19 -11.40 20.38
C TYR A 123 4.76 -12.73 19.76
N GLN A 124 5.05 -12.99 18.48
CA GLN A 124 4.61 -14.19 17.75
C GLN A 124 3.08 -14.36 17.84
N SER A 125 2.37 -13.25 17.65
CA SER A 125 0.92 -13.12 17.86
C SER A 125 0.15 -13.28 16.55
N TYR A 126 -0.67 -14.33 16.47
CA TYR A 126 -1.58 -14.51 15.33
C TYR A 126 -2.67 -13.44 15.25
N ASP A 127 -3.11 -12.89 16.39
CA ASP A 127 -4.10 -11.82 16.41
C ASP A 127 -3.52 -10.54 15.82
N SER A 128 -2.27 -10.20 16.20
CA SER A 128 -1.56 -9.06 15.62
C SER A 128 -1.29 -9.27 14.13
N TYR A 129 -0.91 -10.48 13.72
CA TYR A 129 -0.74 -10.83 12.31
C TYR A 129 -2.04 -10.69 11.49
N ALA A 130 -3.18 -11.12 12.05
CA ALA A 130 -4.46 -10.95 11.36
C ALA A 130 -4.84 -9.47 11.21
N LEU A 131 -4.53 -8.65 12.22
CA LEU A 131 -4.75 -7.21 12.18
C LEU A 131 -3.81 -6.51 11.19
N SER A 132 -2.53 -6.90 11.11
CA SER A 132 -1.59 -6.30 10.15
C SER A 132 -2.08 -6.49 8.71
N LEU A 133 -2.50 -7.70 8.37
CA LEU A 133 -3.10 -8.02 7.07
C LEU A 133 -4.41 -7.28 6.81
N TYR A 134 -5.28 -7.19 7.80
CA TYR A 134 -6.56 -6.47 7.67
C TYR A 134 -6.34 -5.00 7.33
N TYR A 135 -5.47 -4.31 8.07
CA TYR A 135 -5.16 -2.91 7.82
C TYR A 135 -4.34 -2.72 6.54
N GLY A 136 -3.44 -3.66 6.20
CA GLY A 136 -2.74 -3.69 4.91
C GLY A 136 -3.71 -3.73 3.73
N GLY A 137 -4.77 -4.54 3.81
CA GLY A 137 -5.80 -4.60 2.77
C GLY A 137 -6.65 -3.33 2.66
N LEU A 138 -7.00 -2.69 3.78
CA LEU A 138 -7.69 -1.39 3.77
C LEU A 138 -6.81 -0.28 3.16
N ALA A 139 -5.51 -0.32 3.46
CA ALA A 139 -4.54 0.58 2.85
C ALA A 139 -4.47 0.38 1.33
N ALA A 140 -4.44 -0.86 0.84
CA ALA A 140 -4.42 -1.16 -0.59
C ALA A 140 -5.60 -0.54 -1.34
N GLN A 141 -6.80 -0.62 -0.76
CA GLN A 141 -8.00 0.02 -1.32
C GLN A 141 -7.85 1.55 -1.38
N SER A 142 -7.38 2.15 -0.29
CA SER A 142 -7.22 3.61 -0.18
C SER A 142 -6.15 4.13 -1.15
N LEU A 143 -5.05 3.38 -1.32
CA LEU A 143 -4.02 3.67 -2.32
C LEU A 143 -4.54 3.58 -3.75
N ALA A 144 -5.42 2.62 -4.05
CA ALA A 144 -6.06 2.55 -5.37
C ALA A 144 -6.93 3.77 -5.64
N TYR A 145 -7.65 4.29 -4.65
CA TYR A 145 -8.39 5.55 -4.79
C TYR A 145 -7.46 6.76 -4.93
N ALA A 146 -6.38 6.83 -4.16
CA ALA A 146 -5.39 7.90 -4.27
C ALA A 146 -4.76 7.94 -5.68
N GLN A 147 -4.39 6.78 -6.22
CA GLN A 147 -3.91 6.65 -7.59
C GLN A 147 -4.97 7.03 -8.61
N TYR A 148 -6.21 6.57 -8.45
CA TYR A 148 -7.30 6.93 -9.35
C TYR A 148 -7.46 8.45 -9.40
N TYR A 149 -7.62 9.14 -8.27
CA TYR A 149 -7.81 10.59 -8.29
C TYR A 149 -6.57 11.37 -8.77
N ALA A 150 -5.37 10.84 -8.55
CA ALA A 150 -4.13 11.48 -8.97
C ALA A 150 -3.75 11.22 -10.45
N ALA A 151 -4.13 10.06 -11.01
CA ALA A 151 -3.78 9.65 -12.38
C ALA A 151 -4.93 9.79 -13.39
N TYR A 152 -6.18 9.73 -12.93
CA TYR A 152 -7.36 9.87 -13.78
C TYR A 152 -7.65 11.37 -13.94
N LEU A 153 -7.00 12.03 -14.91
CA LEU A 153 -7.45 13.22 -15.66
C LEU A 153 -6.35 13.89 -16.52
N TYR A 154 -5.40 13.13 -17.06
CA TYR A 154 -4.52 13.60 -18.15
C TYR A 154 -4.39 12.56 -19.26
#